data_AF-A0AA52AWP2-F1
#
_entry.id   AF-A0AA52AWP2-F1
#
_cell.length_a   1.000
_cell.length_b   1.000
_cell.length_c   1.000
_cell.angle_alpha   90.00
_cell.angle_beta   90.00
_cell.angle_gamma   90.00
#
_symmetry.space_group_name_H-M   'P 1'
#
loop_
_entity.id
_entity.type
_entity.pdbx_description
1 polymer ?
#
loop_
_entity_poly.entity_id
_entity_poly.type
_entity_poly.pdbx_seq_one_letter_code
_entity_poly.pdbx_strand_id
1 'polypeptide(L)'
;MLLEALRADARLAEWLRDLENEGDPRVEAALPGEDELPDVLLDLSVPHEDINELVALRARLGKDAEAMTLLARCVARFVRDMGEIGKGWEPPPFPASTGPLGRFFHVFVFLAALPYVRAHHRKRGVPEVVSWRTLADLGRQVAVHRRRRGTGGLLFPWWLALHFHGEIFQLGRLQFQRARLGQRTGRAVAAAGWALGPGDPCLSLHIPDFRGPLSPSACERSLALAREFFARHYADEHYEIAVCHSWLLDPQLRRYLPADSNIIRFQDRFELAYVETTPDDGVPVGFVFGDPELPAEGLPRHTGVERAVGDHLRAGGHWYGGHGWLVL
;
A
#
# COMPACT_ATOMS: atom_id res chain seq x y z
N MET A 1 -21.55 14.65 13.78
CA MET A 1 -20.14 14.67 14.24
C MET A 1 -19.11 14.39 13.15
N LEU A 2 -19.18 13.29 12.38
CA LEU A 2 -18.17 13.02 11.35
C LEU A 2 -18.11 14.13 10.30
N LEU A 3 -19.21 14.38 9.59
CA LEU A 3 -19.25 15.40 8.53
C LEU A 3 -19.03 16.82 9.07
N GLU A 4 -19.46 17.13 10.29
CA GLU A 4 -19.18 18.43 10.92
C GLU A 4 -17.67 18.67 11.08
N ALA A 5 -16.94 17.68 11.58
CA ALA A 5 -15.49 17.75 11.71
C ALA A 5 -14.78 17.84 10.34
N LEU A 6 -15.30 17.15 9.31
CA LEU A 6 -14.78 17.26 7.94
C LEU A 6 -15.07 18.64 7.33
N ARG A 7 -16.25 19.21 7.54
CA ARG A 7 -16.64 20.54 7.05
C ARG A 7 -15.88 21.67 7.74
N ALA A 8 -15.40 21.44 8.97
CA ALA A 8 -14.60 22.40 9.72
C ALA A 8 -13.15 22.53 9.19
N ASP A 9 -12.66 21.52 8.47
CA ASP A 9 -11.36 21.56 7.79
C ASP A 9 -11.54 22.07 6.35
N ALA A 10 -10.83 23.13 5.97
CA ALA A 10 -11.04 23.80 4.69
C ALA A 10 -10.77 22.88 3.48
N ARG A 11 -9.73 22.03 3.56
CA ARG A 11 -9.36 21.10 2.49
C ARG A 11 -10.37 19.97 2.38
N LEU A 12 -10.83 19.44 3.51
CA LEU A 12 -11.83 18.37 3.51
C LEU A 12 -13.23 18.89 3.12
N ALA A 13 -13.56 20.13 3.44
CA ALA A 13 -14.78 20.78 2.97
C ALA A 13 -14.79 20.95 1.44
N GLU A 14 -13.65 21.27 0.83
CA GLU A 14 -13.50 21.31 -0.63
C GLU A 14 -13.64 19.91 -1.24
N TRP A 15 -12.93 18.93 -0.70
CA TRP A 15 -13.04 17.54 -1.13
C TRP A 15 -14.48 17.00 -1.02
N LEU A 16 -15.20 17.34 0.07
CA LEU A 16 -16.60 16.99 0.22
C LEU A 16 -17.42 17.59 -0.91
N ARG A 17 -17.32 18.91 -1.15
CA ARG A 17 -18.05 19.60 -2.24
C ARG A 17 -17.80 18.95 -3.59
N ASP A 18 -16.55 18.62 -3.91
CA ASP A 18 -16.18 17.94 -5.15
C ASP A 18 -16.89 16.60 -5.27
N LEU A 19 -16.99 15.85 -4.17
CA LEU A 19 -17.68 14.57 -4.13
C LEU A 19 -19.21 14.71 -4.26
N GLU A 20 -19.81 15.77 -3.70
CA GLU A 20 -21.26 16.02 -3.84
C GLU A 20 -21.64 16.47 -5.26
N ASN A 21 -20.73 17.18 -5.94
CA ASN A 21 -20.92 17.65 -7.31
C ASN A 21 -20.93 16.51 -8.35
N GLU A 22 -20.43 15.32 -8.01
CA GLU A 22 -20.48 14.15 -8.91
C GLU A 22 -21.89 13.55 -9.05
N GLY A 23 -22.86 14.04 -8.28
CA GLY A 23 -24.25 13.58 -8.28
C GLY A 23 -24.47 12.33 -7.41
N ASP A 24 -25.65 11.74 -7.51
CA ASP A 24 -26.03 10.62 -6.66
C ASP A 24 -25.26 9.34 -7.01
N PRO A 25 -24.83 8.57 -6.00
CA PRO A 25 -24.07 7.34 -6.21
C PRO A 25 -24.93 6.32 -6.98
N ARG A 26 -24.42 5.86 -8.13
CA ARG A 26 -25.09 4.86 -8.98
C ARG A 26 -24.72 3.41 -8.64
N VAL A 27 -23.99 3.20 -7.55
CA VAL A 27 -23.55 1.88 -7.08
C VAL A 27 -24.01 1.68 -5.65
N GLU A 28 -24.28 0.43 -5.30
CA GLU A 28 -24.67 0.05 -3.95
C GLU A 28 -23.47 0.00 -3.02
N ALA A 29 -23.51 0.74 -1.91
CA ALA A 29 -22.48 0.72 -0.88
C ALA A 29 -22.96 -0.05 0.35
N ALA A 30 -23.24 -1.34 0.15
CA ALA A 30 -23.68 -2.24 1.22
C ALA A 30 -22.49 -2.65 2.10
N LEU A 31 -22.65 -2.49 3.41
CA LEU A 31 -21.73 -3.05 4.40
C LEU A 31 -22.23 -4.43 4.85
N PRO A 32 -21.32 -5.38 5.15
CA PRO A 32 -21.69 -6.65 5.78
C PRO A 32 -22.62 -6.45 6.99
N GLY A 33 -23.50 -7.42 7.24
CA GLY A 33 -24.35 -7.43 8.43
C GLY A 33 -23.52 -7.47 9.73
N GLU A 34 -24.12 -7.13 10.87
CA GLU A 34 -23.39 -7.12 12.15
C GLU A 34 -22.83 -8.50 12.51
N ASP A 35 -23.58 -9.56 12.21
CA ASP A 35 -23.18 -10.94 12.48
C ASP A 35 -22.12 -11.48 11.49
N GLU A 36 -22.11 -10.96 10.25
CA GLU A 36 -21.19 -11.40 9.19
C GLU A 36 -19.86 -10.63 9.19
N LEU A 37 -19.89 -9.38 9.68
CA LEU A 37 -18.75 -8.48 9.65
C LEU A 37 -17.49 -9.05 10.34
N PRO A 38 -17.55 -9.72 11.51
CA PRO A 38 -16.38 -10.34 12.11
C PRO A 38 -15.65 -11.30 11.18
N ASP A 39 -16.38 -12.18 10.48
CA ASP A 39 -15.79 -13.19 9.60
C ASP A 39 -15.12 -12.52 8.38
N VAL A 40 -15.77 -11.51 7.80
CA VAL A 40 -15.18 -10.73 6.69
C VAL A 40 -13.90 -10.01 7.14
N LEU A 41 -13.87 -9.45 8.36
CA LEU A 41 -12.69 -8.80 8.92
C LEU A 41 -11.55 -9.80 9.16
N LEU A 42 -11.87 -11.00 9.67
CA LEU A 42 -10.90 -12.08 9.86
C LEU A 42 -10.30 -12.57 8.53
N ASP A 43 -11.12 -12.74 7.49
CA ASP A 43 -10.65 -13.09 6.14
C ASP A 43 -9.72 -12.02 5.57
N LEU A 44 -9.96 -10.75 5.91
CA LEU A 44 -9.09 -9.61 5.58
C LEU A 44 -7.92 -9.42 6.56
N SER A 45 -7.69 -10.41 7.43
CA SER A 45 -6.60 -10.46 8.42
C SER A 45 -6.57 -9.28 9.40
N VAL A 46 -7.72 -8.68 9.68
CA VAL A 46 -7.84 -7.61 10.66
C VAL A 46 -7.52 -8.16 12.06
N PRO A 47 -6.69 -7.47 12.87
CA PRO A 47 -6.32 -7.97 14.19
C PRO A 47 -7.55 -8.18 15.08
N HIS A 48 -7.55 -9.27 15.87
CA HIS A 48 -8.69 -9.63 16.71
C HIS A 48 -9.10 -8.52 17.69
N GLU A 49 -8.12 -7.74 18.17
CA GLU A 49 -8.32 -6.61 19.07
C GLU A 49 -9.05 -5.40 18.44
N ASP A 50 -9.15 -5.36 17.11
CA ASP A 50 -9.84 -4.30 16.35
C ASP A 50 -11.26 -4.70 15.92
N ILE A 51 -11.60 -6.00 15.94
CA ILE A 51 -12.86 -6.52 15.38
C ILE A 51 -14.08 -5.92 16.08
N ASN A 52 -14.16 -6.03 17.41
CA ASN A 52 -15.34 -5.59 18.15
C ASN A 52 -15.54 -4.06 18.07
N GLU A 53 -14.44 -3.29 18.01
CA GLU A 53 -14.52 -1.84 17.80
C GLU A 53 -15.10 -1.54 16.40
N LEU A 54 -14.64 -2.22 15.36
CA LEU A 54 -15.16 -2.08 14.00
C LEU A 54 -16.64 -2.47 13.88
N VAL A 55 -17.08 -3.54 14.56
CA VAL A 55 -18.50 -3.94 14.60
C VAL A 55 -19.37 -2.84 15.24
N ALA A 56 -18.95 -2.34 16.41
CA ALA A 56 -19.65 -1.24 17.08
C ALA A 56 -19.68 0.04 16.23
N LEU A 57 -18.57 0.35 15.56
CA LEU A 57 -18.49 1.51 14.67
C LEU A 57 -19.34 1.36 13.40
N ARG A 58 -19.46 0.15 12.84
CA ARG A 58 -20.37 -0.13 11.73
C ARG A 58 -21.81 0.12 12.12
N ALA A 59 -22.24 -0.34 13.30
CA ALA A 59 -23.58 -0.10 13.82
C ALA A 59 -23.86 1.40 14.01
N ARG A 60 -22.87 2.16 14.49
CA ARG A 60 -22.96 3.62 14.63
C ARG A 60 -23.03 4.31 13.26
N LEU A 61 -22.20 3.89 12.31
CA LEU A 61 -22.18 4.43 10.95
C LEU A 61 -23.53 4.23 10.26
N GLY A 62 -24.13 3.04 10.37
CA GLY A 62 -25.42 2.73 9.76
C GLY A 62 -26.61 3.55 10.29
N LYS A 63 -26.48 4.20 11.46
CA LYS A 63 -27.50 5.10 12.02
C LYS A 63 -27.34 6.56 11.57
N ASP A 64 -26.22 6.90 10.93
CA ASP A 64 -25.89 8.26 10.47
C ASP A 64 -26.08 8.34 8.95
N ALA A 65 -27.25 8.86 8.52
CA ALA A 65 -27.63 8.94 7.11
C ALA A 65 -26.67 9.81 6.27
N GLU A 66 -26.12 10.87 6.86
CA GLU A 66 -25.14 11.73 6.17
C GLU A 66 -23.82 10.97 5.97
N ALA A 67 -23.35 10.25 6.99
CA ALA A 67 -22.14 9.44 6.89
C ALA A 67 -22.30 8.24 5.94
N MET A 68 -23.48 7.61 5.88
CA MET A 68 -23.78 6.57 4.89
C MET A 68 -23.84 7.13 3.46
N THR A 69 -24.35 8.35 3.29
CA THR A 69 -24.31 9.04 1.98
C THR A 69 -22.87 9.33 1.56
N LEU A 70 -22.03 9.79 2.50
CA LEU A 70 -20.60 9.99 2.26
C LEU A 70 -19.92 8.68 1.85
N LEU A 71 -20.18 7.59 2.57
CA LEU A 71 -19.67 6.25 2.25
C LEU A 71 -20.06 5.86 0.82
N ALA A 72 -21.34 6.00 0.46
CA ALA A 72 -21.84 5.64 -0.86
C ALA A 72 -21.18 6.43 -1.99
N ARG A 73 -20.97 7.74 -1.80
CA ARG A 73 -20.26 8.56 -2.78
C ARG A 73 -18.79 8.17 -2.90
N CYS A 74 -18.10 7.90 -1.79
CA CYS A 74 -16.72 7.41 -1.81
C CYS A 74 -16.60 6.09 -2.58
N VAL A 75 -17.50 5.13 -2.33
CA VAL A 75 -17.54 3.85 -3.05
C VAL A 75 -17.82 4.07 -4.53
N ALA A 76 -18.79 4.92 -4.88
CA ALA A 76 -19.13 5.23 -6.27
C ALA A 76 -17.97 5.84 -7.05
N ARG A 77 -17.23 6.77 -6.44
CA ARG A 77 -16.02 7.33 -7.05
C ARG A 77 -14.94 6.27 -7.18
N PHE A 78 -14.73 5.48 -6.13
CA PHE A 78 -13.68 4.47 -6.08
C PHE A 78 -13.86 3.35 -7.11
N VAL A 79 -15.09 2.88 -7.34
CA VAL A 79 -15.33 1.74 -8.24
C VAL A 79 -15.53 2.13 -9.71
N ARG A 80 -15.59 3.43 -10.03
CA ARG A 80 -15.87 3.95 -11.38
C ARG A 80 -14.85 3.46 -12.40
N ASP A 81 -13.56 3.62 -12.09
CA ASP A 81 -12.44 3.34 -12.99
C ASP A 81 -11.67 2.09 -12.56
N MET A 82 -12.35 1.17 -11.86
CA MET A 82 -11.79 -0.04 -11.24
C MET A 82 -10.86 -0.82 -12.19
N GLY A 83 -9.59 -0.86 -11.83
CA GLY A 83 -8.54 -1.58 -12.55
C GLY A 83 -7.80 -0.75 -13.59
N GLU A 84 -8.14 0.52 -13.78
CA GLU A 84 -7.39 1.44 -14.63
C GLU A 84 -6.15 1.98 -13.88
N ILE A 85 -4.97 1.83 -14.50
CA ILE A 85 -3.69 2.23 -13.90
C ILE A 85 -3.67 3.74 -13.64
N GLY A 86 -3.43 4.13 -12.38
CA GLY A 86 -3.32 5.54 -11.99
C GLY A 86 -4.65 6.30 -11.95
N LYS A 87 -5.78 5.59 -12.02
CA LYS A 87 -7.12 6.14 -11.82
C LYS A 87 -7.70 5.85 -10.45
N GLY A 88 -6.98 5.05 -9.64
CA GLY A 88 -7.36 4.80 -8.25
C GLY A 88 -7.62 6.11 -7.50
N TRP A 89 -8.72 6.14 -6.74
CA TRP A 89 -9.04 7.29 -5.90
C TRP A 89 -8.08 7.35 -4.69
N GLU A 90 -7.54 8.54 -4.43
CA GLU A 90 -6.74 8.83 -3.24
C GLU A 90 -7.63 9.42 -2.12
N PRO A 91 -8.09 8.58 -1.17
CA PRO A 91 -8.83 9.07 -0.01
C PRO A 91 -7.98 10.02 0.85
N PRO A 92 -8.50 11.19 1.24
CA PRO A 92 -7.78 12.05 2.16
C PRO A 92 -7.78 11.45 3.58
N PRO A 93 -6.71 11.63 4.37
CA PRO A 93 -6.74 11.27 5.78
C PRO A 93 -7.73 12.18 6.52
N PHE A 94 -8.43 11.61 7.51
CA PHE A 94 -9.36 12.37 8.35
C PHE A 94 -8.67 12.86 9.63
N PRO A 95 -9.05 14.04 10.17
CA PRO A 95 -8.41 14.62 11.33
C PRO A 95 -8.78 13.84 12.60
N ALA A 96 -7.92 13.88 13.61
CA ALA A 96 -8.14 13.16 14.88
C ALA A 96 -9.46 13.53 15.57
N SER A 97 -9.98 14.74 15.33
CA SER A 97 -11.28 15.23 15.83
C SER A 97 -12.48 14.39 15.38
N THR A 98 -12.35 13.61 14.30
CA THR A 98 -13.38 12.68 13.83
C THR A 98 -13.51 11.42 14.70
N GLY A 99 -12.58 11.21 15.63
CA GLY A 99 -12.59 10.10 16.58
C GLY A 99 -12.43 8.73 15.91
N PRO A 100 -12.80 7.64 16.60
CA PRO A 100 -12.63 6.28 16.09
C PRO A 100 -13.32 6.01 14.75
N LEU A 101 -14.52 6.57 14.53
CA LEU A 101 -15.23 6.40 13.27
C LEU A 101 -14.45 6.97 12.09
N GLY A 102 -13.81 8.15 12.24
CA GLY A 102 -13.01 8.70 11.17
C GLY A 102 -11.70 7.97 10.93
N ARG A 103 -11.05 7.45 11.98
CA ARG A 103 -9.85 6.59 11.85
C ARG A 103 -10.12 5.33 11.03
N PHE A 104 -11.33 4.78 11.14
CA PHE A 104 -11.76 3.57 10.45
C PHE A 104 -12.66 3.82 9.23
N PHE A 105 -12.99 5.07 8.90
CA PHE A 105 -13.98 5.35 7.85
C PHE A 105 -13.62 4.69 6.52
N HIS A 106 -12.35 4.77 6.12
CA HIS A 106 -11.86 4.16 4.90
C HIS A 106 -11.87 2.62 4.93
N VAL A 107 -11.81 1.99 6.11
CA VAL A 107 -12.03 0.53 6.22
C VAL A 107 -13.45 0.19 5.77
N PHE A 108 -14.46 0.98 6.17
CA PHE A 108 -15.83 0.77 5.71
C PHE A 108 -15.99 1.02 4.21
N VAL A 109 -15.29 2.00 3.63
CA VAL A 109 -15.25 2.16 2.17
C VAL A 109 -14.72 0.89 1.50
N PHE A 110 -13.60 0.34 1.98
CA PHE A 110 -13.01 -0.87 1.42
C PHE A 110 -13.90 -2.11 1.59
N LEU A 111 -14.59 -2.24 2.73
CA LEU A 111 -15.58 -3.29 2.95
C LEU A 111 -16.76 -3.19 1.97
N ALA A 112 -17.28 -2.00 1.74
CA ALA A 112 -18.35 -1.78 0.77
C ALA A 112 -17.87 -1.95 -0.69
N ALA A 113 -16.59 -1.67 -0.96
CA ALA A 113 -15.97 -1.89 -2.27
C ALA A 113 -15.56 -3.37 -2.51
N LEU A 114 -15.51 -4.20 -1.47
CA LEU A 114 -15.01 -5.58 -1.52
C LEU A 114 -15.73 -6.44 -2.59
N PRO A 115 -17.07 -6.41 -2.74
CA PRO A 115 -17.74 -7.19 -3.79
C PRO A 115 -17.32 -6.77 -5.19
N TYR A 116 -17.10 -5.46 -5.42
CA TYR A 116 -16.74 -4.91 -6.74
C TYR A 116 -15.33 -5.32 -7.17
N VAL A 117 -14.34 -5.18 -6.29
CA VAL A 117 -12.97 -5.59 -6.61
C VAL A 117 -12.86 -7.11 -6.80
N ARG A 118 -13.60 -7.91 -6.01
CA ARG A 118 -13.64 -9.36 -6.18
C ARG A 118 -14.33 -9.76 -7.49
N ALA A 119 -15.37 -9.04 -7.90
CA ALA A 119 -16.00 -9.24 -9.22
C ALA A 119 -15.03 -8.87 -10.36
N HIS A 120 -14.28 -7.77 -10.22
CA HIS A 120 -13.24 -7.37 -11.17
C HIS A 120 -12.15 -8.46 -11.29
N HIS A 121 -11.61 -8.93 -10.16
CA HIS A 121 -10.64 -10.02 -10.12
C HIS A 121 -11.17 -11.29 -10.82
N ARG A 122 -12.41 -11.68 -10.54
CA ARG A 122 -13.05 -12.83 -11.18
C ARG A 122 -13.18 -12.66 -12.69
N LYS A 123 -13.55 -11.47 -13.16
CA LYS A 123 -13.65 -11.13 -14.60
C LYS A 123 -12.29 -11.24 -15.30
N ARG A 124 -11.20 -10.88 -14.61
CA ARG A 124 -9.81 -11.06 -15.07
C ARG A 124 -9.28 -12.50 -14.88
N GLY A 125 -10.10 -13.40 -14.33
CA GLY A 125 -9.72 -14.78 -14.04
C GLY A 125 -8.71 -14.94 -12.89
N VAL A 126 -8.50 -13.89 -12.08
CA VAL A 126 -7.55 -13.91 -10.95
C VAL A 126 -7.99 -14.99 -9.94
N PRO A 127 -7.09 -15.90 -9.52
CA PRO A 127 -7.42 -16.94 -8.56
C PRO A 127 -7.92 -16.35 -7.24
N GLU A 128 -8.97 -16.95 -6.66
CA GLU A 128 -9.58 -16.47 -5.41
C GLU A 128 -8.55 -16.32 -4.28
N VAL A 129 -7.63 -17.28 -4.16
CA VAL A 129 -6.56 -17.23 -3.16
C VAL A 129 -5.62 -16.04 -3.35
N VAL A 130 -5.38 -15.59 -4.60
CA VAL A 130 -4.56 -14.40 -4.87
C VAL A 130 -5.36 -13.16 -4.53
N SER A 131 -6.63 -13.08 -4.93
CA SER A 131 -7.53 -11.97 -4.56
C SER A 131 -7.56 -11.74 -3.06
N TRP A 132 -7.85 -12.78 -2.27
CA TRP A 132 -7.93 -12.65 -0.81
C TRP A 132 -6.59 -12.30 -0.18
N ARG A 133 -5.49 -12.93 -0.59
CA ARG A 133 -4.15 -12.61 -0.07
C ARG A 133 -3.72 -11.18 -0.35
N THR A 134 -4.13 -10.63 -1.50
CA THR A 134 -3.93 -9.22 -1.82
C THR A 134 -4.74 -8.33 -0.89
N LEU A 135 -6.04 -8.60 -0.75
CA LEU A 135 -6.95 -7.74 0.02
C LEU A 135 -6.73 -7.82 1.54
N ALA A 136 -6.14 -8.91 2.02
CA ALA A 136 -5.70 -9.09 3.41
C ALA A 136 -4.64 -8.08 3.87
N ASP A 137 -4.05 -7.29 2.95
CA ASP A 137 -3.19 -6.16 3.31
C ASP A 137 -3.94 -5.11 4.15
N LEU A 138 -5.29 -5.07 4.09
CA LEU A 138 -6.13 -4.24 4.94
C LEU A 138 -5.83 -4.45 6.43
N GLY A 139 -5.91 -5.69 6.89
CA GLY A 139 -5.69 -6.00 8.30
C GLY A 139 -4.27 -5.71 8.76
N ARG A 140 -3.29 -5.88 7.86
CA ARG A 140 -1.92 -5.42 8.14
C ARG A 140 -1.84 -3.92 8.37
N GLN A 141 -2.45 -3.11 7.50
CA GLN A 141 -2.40 -1.65 7.67
C GLN A 141 -3.11 -1.20 8.95
N VAL A 142 -4.14 -1.94 9.40
CA VAL A 142 -4.73 -1.75 10.74
C VAL A 142 -3.71 -2.05 11.85
N ALA A 143 -2.98 -3.17 11.75
CA ALA A 143 -1.93 -3.52 12.71
C ALA A 143 -0.78 -2.49 12.73
N VAL A 144 -0.39 -1.96 11.56
CA VAL A 144 0.64 -0.91 11.44
C VAL A 144 0.17 0.38 12.11
N HIS A 145 -1.08 0.79 11.89
CA HIS A 145 -1.64 1.96 12.56
C HIS A 145 -1.59 1.79 14.09
N ARG A 146 -1.98 0.61 14.60
CA ARG A 146 -1.93 0.30 16.03
C ARG A 146 -0.53 0.32 16.60
N ARG A 147 0.44 -0.30 15.93
CA ARG A 147 1.85 -0.23 16.33
C ARG A 147 2.34 1.22 16.43
N ARG A 148 1.96 2.09 15.48
CA ARG A 148 2.43 3.47 15.41
C ARG A 148 1.68 4.44 16.32
N ARG A 149 0.40 4.21 16.58
CA ARG A 149 -0.50 5.17 17.27
C ARG A 149 -1.11 4.64 18.56
N GLY A 150 -0.85 3.38 18.92
CA GLY A 150 -1.46 2.70 20.07
C GLY A 150 -2.98 2.46 19.95
N THR A 151 -3.58 2.74 18.79
CA THR A 151 -5.03 2.65 18.55
C THR A 151 -5.29 2.08 17.15
N GLY A 152 -6.47 1.52 16.90
CA GLY A 152 -6.87 1.06 15.57
C GLY A 152 -7.19 2.20 14.58
N GLY A 153 -6.94 1.96 13.29
CA GLY A 153 -7.20 2.93 12.21
C GLY A 153 -6.42 2.61 10.93
N LEU A 154 -6.33 3.57 10.00
CA LEU A 154 -5.49 3.51 8.81
C LEU A 154 -4.61 4.76 8.68
N LEU A 155 -3.30 4.56 8.48
CA LEU A 155 -2.36 5.67 8.24
C LEU A 155 -2.36 6.12 6.77
N PHE A 156 -2.44 5.15 5.86
CA PHE A 156 -2.23 5.35 4.43
C PHE A 156 -3.37 4.71 3.63
N PRO A 157 -4.58 5.28 3.66
CA PRO A 157 -5.71 4.70 2.93
C PRO A 157 -5.46 4.67 1.41
N TRP A 158 -4.67 5.61 0.86
CA TRP A 158 -4.24 5.59 -0.54
C TRP A 158 -3.47 4.31 -0.92
N TRP A 159 -2.73 3.69 0.01
CA TRP A 159 -1.98 2.46 -0.27
C TRP A 159 -2.93 1.28 -0.48
N LEU A 160 -3.96 1.18 0.37
CA LEU A 160 -5.01 0.16 0.23
C LEU A 160 -5.92 0.42 -0.96
N ALA A 161 -6.07 1.68 -1.38
CA ALA A 161 -6.79 2.01 -2.61
C ALA A 161 -6.23 1.23 -3.81
N LEU A 162 -4.90 1.06 -3.93
CA LEU A 162 -4.30 0.26 -5.01
C LEU A 162 -4.77 -1.22 -4.99
N HIS A 163 -4.95 -1.79 -3.79
CA HIS A 163 -5.36 -3.19 -3.60
C HIS A 163 -6.83 -3.37 -3.97
N PHE A 164 -7.68 -2.49 -3.44
CA PHE A 164 -9.10 -2.53 -3.67
C PHE A 164 -9.50 -1.98 -5.06
N HIS A 165 -8.58 -1.33 -5.78
CA HIS A 165 -8.77 -0.88 -7.16
C HIS A 165 -8.31 -1.92 -8.20
N GLY A 166 -7.69 -3.03 -7.77
CA GLY A 166 -7.22 -4.09 -8.68
C GLY A 166 -5.93 -3.75 -9.44
N GLU A 167 -5.09 -2.89 -8.86
CA GLU A 167 -3.80 -2.49 -9.45
C GLU A 167 -2.62 -3.30 -8.90
N ILE A 168 -2.68 -3.74 -7.64
CA ILE A 168 -1.60 -4.45 -6.95
C ILE A 168 -2.00 -5.87 -6.55
N PHE A 169 -1.05 -6.82 -6.65
CA PHE A 169 -1.27 -8.22 -6.33
C PHE A 169 -0.15 -8.80 -5.45
N GLN A 170 -0.53 -9.57 -4.42
CA GLN A 170 0.39 -10.31 -3.58
C GLN A 170 0.77 -11.64 -4.23
N LEU A 171 1.98 -11.72 -4.79
CA LEU A 171 2.49 -12.90 -5.50
C LEU A 171 3.72 -13.46 -4.78
N GLY A 172 3.49 -14.41 -3.86
CA GLY A 172 4.55 -15.02 -3.08
C GLY A 172 5.02 -14.12 -1.93
N ARG A 173 6.29 -13.71 -1.97
CA ARG A 173 6.94 -12.84 -0.97
C ARG A 173 6.74 -11.36 -1.29
N LEU A 174 6.59 -11.02 -2.57
CA LEU A 174 6.55 -9.65 -3.06
C LEU A 174 5.14 -9.28 -3.55
N GLN A 175 4.88 -7.99 -3.60
CA GLN A 175 3.68 -7.43 -4.22
C GLN A 175 4.07 -6.75 -5.54
N PHE A 176 3.19 -6.82 -6.53
CA PHE A 176 3.43 -6.25 -7.86
C PHE A 176 2.24 -5.40 -8.26
N GLN A 177 2.49 -4.13 -8.54
CA GLN A 177 1.52 -3.17 -9.00
C GLN A 177 1.69 -2.93 -10.51
N ARG A 178 0.58 -2.99 -11.24
CA ARG A 178 0.49 -2.51 -12.63
C ARG A 178 0.74 -1.00 -12.64
N ALA A 179 1.81 -0.56 -13.31
CA ALA A 179 2.26 0.82 -13.27
C ALA A 179 2.81 1.27 -14.63
N ARG A 180 3.26 2.53 -14.67
CA ARG A 180 3.98 3.10 -15.82
C ARG A 180 5.30 3.68 -15.36
N LEU A 181 6.32 3.60 -16.22
CA LEU A 181 7.63 4.15 -15.93
C LEU A 181 7.58 5.66 -15.68
N GLY A 182 8.11 6.08 -14.54
CA GLY A 182 8.34 7.49 -14.25
C GLY A 182 9.43 8.09 -15.14
N GLN A 183 9.51 9.43 -15.16
CA GLN A 183 10.43 10.16 -16.04
C GLN A 183 11.90 9.78 -15.86
N ARG A 184 12.41 9.74 -14.62
CA ARG A 184 13.82 9.45 -14.35
C ARG A 184 14.17 7.99 -14.65
N THR A 185 13.39 7.06 -14.09
CA THR A 185 13.60 5.61 -14.29
C THR A 185 13.44 5.20 -15.75
N GLY A 186 12.41 5.68 -16.44
CA GLY A 186 12.20 5.38 -17.86
C GLY A 186 13.34 5.86 -18.74
N ARG A 187 13.91 7.05 -18.48
CA ARG A 187 15.11 7.52 -19.20
C ARG A 187 16.33 6.65 -18.92
N ALA A 188 16.51 6.20 -17.67
CA ALA A 188 17.62 5.32 -17.31
C ALA A 188 17.51 3.95 -18.01
N VAL A 189 16.31 3.37 -18.07
CA VAL A 189 16.01 2.14 -18.80
C VAL A 189 16.33 2.30 -20.30
N ALA A 190 15.85 3.38 -20.93
CA ALA A 190 16.14 3.66 -22.34
C ALA A 190 17.64 3.83 -22.59
N ALA A 191 18.36 4.55 -21.72
CA ALA A 191 19.80 4.74 -21.81
C ALA A 191 20.59 3.43 -21.65
N ALA A 192 20.04 2.45 -20.93
CA ALA A 192 20.59 1.11 -20.82
C ALA A 192 20.32 0.21 -22.05
N GLY A 193 19.68 0.76 -23.10
CA GLY A 193 19.47 0.06 -24.38
C GLY A 193 18.16 -0.71 -24.50
N TRP A 194 17.25 -0.58 -23.53
CA TRP A 194 15.92 -1.20 -23.59
C TRP A 194 14.97 -0.35 -24.44
N ALA A 195 14.10 -1.02 -25.21
CA ALA A 195 13.08 -0.36 -26.03
C ALA A 195 11.87 0.12 -25.20
N LEU A 196 12.13 0.72 -24.03
CA LEU A 196 11.15 1.20 -23.06
C LEU A 196 11.59 2.57 -22.54
N GLY A 197 10.63 3.45 -22.26
CA GLY A 197 10.84 4.80 -21.77
C GLY A 197 9.71 5.31 -20.87
N PRO A 198 9.76 6.60 -20.48
CA PRO A 198 8.73 7.17 -19.62
C PRO A 198 7.31 6.96 -20.15
N GLY A 199 6.41 6.49 -19.29
CA GLY A 199 5.02 6.20 -19.63
C GLY A 199 4.75 4.76 -20.08
N ASP A 200 5.78 3.99 -20.44
CA ASP A 200 5.61 2.58 -20.82
C ASP A 200 5.22 1.71 -19.61
N PRO A 201 4.45 0.63 -19.82
CA PRO A 201 4.02 -0.25 -18.74
C PRO A 201 5.20 -0.89 -18.00
N CYS A 202 5.11 -0.95 -16.68
CA CYS A 202 6.05 -1.68 -15.82
C CYS A 202 5.33 -2.29 -14.61
N LEU A 203 5.98 -3.24 -13.94
CA LEU A 203 5.52 -3.69 -12.62
C LEU A 203 6.26 -2.91 -11.52
N SER A 204 5.53 -2.15 -10.71
CA SER A 204 6.09 -1.57 -9.48
C SER A 204 6.11 -2.62 -8.38
N LEU A 205 7.30 -3.01 -7.94
CA LEU A 205 7.56 -4.08 -6.97
C LEU A 205 7.61 -3.51 -5.56
N HIS A 206 6.82 -4.11 -4.67
CA HIS A 206 6.66 -3.70 -3.29
C HIS A 206 6.99 -4.82 -2.31
N ILE A 207 7.47 -4.44 -1.12
CA ILE A 207 8.07 -5.35 -0.14
C ILE A 207 7.25 -5.34 1.16
N PRO A 208 6.29 -6.27 1.32
CA PRO A 208 5.56 -6.40 2.57
C PRO A 208 6.48 -6.87 3.72
N ASP A 209 6.27 -6.40 4.94
CA ASP A 209 7.09 -6.72 6.12
C ASP A 209 6.72 -8.04 6.81
N PHE A 210 5.57 -8.63 6.47
CA PHE A 210 4.95 -9.76 7.16
C PHE A 210 5.09 -11.12 6.45
N ARG A 211 5.85 -11.18 5.35
CA ARG A 211 6.00 -12.39 4.51
C ARG A 211 7.32 -13.13 4.72
N GLY A 212 7.96 -12.91 5.88
CA GLY A 212 9.24 -13.51 6.23
C GLY A 212 10.45 -12.85 5.54
N PRO A 213 11.62 -13.48 5.57
CA PRO A 213 12.85 -12.89 5.02
C PRO A 213 12.81 -12.77 3.48
N LEU A 214 13.58 -11.83 2.93
CA LEU A 214 13.82 -11.67 1.49
C LEU A 214 14.82 -12.70 0.95
N SER A 215 14.61 -13.98 1.27
CA SER A 215 15.51 -15.03 0.80
C SER A 215 15.56 -15.05 -0.74
N PRO A 216 16.72 -15.35 -1.35
CA PRO A 216 16.86 -15.36 -2.81
C PRO A 216 15.79 -16.21 -3.53
N SER A 217 15.47 -17.39 -3.00
CA SER A 217 14.48 -18.30 -3.57
C SER A 217 13.05 -17.76 -3.46
N ALA A 218 12.71 -17.06 -2.37
CA ALA A 218 11.41 -16.43 -2.21
C ALA A 218 11.22 -15.25 -3.18
N CYS A 219 12.28 -14.46 -3.41
CA CYS A 219 12.27 -13.37 -4.39
C CYS A 219 12.15 -13.92 -5.82
N GLU A 220 12.96 -14.92 -6.18
CA GLU A 220 12.91 -15.57 -7.50
C GLU A 220 11.54 -16.19 -7.79
N ARG A 221 10.97 -16.92 -6.81
CA ARG A 221 9.62 -17.46 -6.92
C ARG A 221 8.56 -16.37 -7.13
N SER A 222 8.72 -15.22 -6.48
CA SER A 222 7.76 -14.10 -6.62
C SER A 222 7.82 -13.48 -8.02
N LEU A 223 9.03 -13.32 -8.57
CA LEU A 223 9.24 -12.83 -9.94
C LEU A 223 8.68 -13.80 -10.99
N ALA A 224 8.91 -15.11 -10.82
CA ALA A 224 8.32 -16.14 -11.68
C ALA A 224 6.79 -16.11 -11.65
N LEU A 225 6.21 -16.02 -10.45
CA LEU A 225 4.75 -15.87 -10.29
C LEU A 225 4.23 -14.60 -10.94
N ALA A 226 4.96 -13.48 -10.86
CA ALA A 226 4.56 -12.23 -11.50
C ALA A 226 4.48 -12.39 -13.03
N ARG A 227 5.53 -12.94 -13.66
CA ARG A 227 5.54 -13.21 -15.10
C ARG A 227 4.33 -14.03 -15.54
N GLU A 228 4.10 -15.16 -14.89
CA GLU A 228 2.99 -16.05 -15.22
C GLU A 228 1.62 -15.40 -14.98
N PHE A 229 1.48 -14.68 -13.86
CA PHE A 229 0.23 -14.07 -13.46
C PHE A 229 -0.21 -12.97 -14.43
N PHE A 230 0.67 -12.01 -14.72
CA PHE A 230 0.31 -10.88 -15.59
C PHE A 230 0.13 -11.33 -17.04
N ALA A 231 0.96 -12.25 -17.55
CA ALA A 231 0.78 -12.81 -18.90
C ALA A 231 -0.58 -13.53 -19.07
N ARG A 232 -1.13 -14.10 -18.00
CA ARG A 232 -2.41 -14.82 -18.03
C ARG A 232 -3.63 -13.91 -17.79
N HIS A 233 -3.58 -13.05 -16.78
CA HIS A 233 -4.74 -12.31 -16.29
C HIS A 233 -4.86 -10.90 -16.86
N TYR A 234 -3.76 -10.38 -17.40
CA TYR A 234 -3.63 -9.07 -18.02
C TYR A 234 -2.91 -9.20 -19.37
N ALA A 235 -3.34 -10.16 -20.21
CA ALA A 235 -2.71 -10.47 -21.50
C ALA A 235 -2.80 -9.31 -22.52
N ASP A 236 -3.67 -8.33 -22.27
CA ASP A 236 -3.77 -7.05 -22.97
C ASP A 236 -2.65 -6.06 -22.61
N GLU A 237 -1.82 -6.40 -21.63
CA GLU A 237 -0.71 -5.59 -21.13
C GLU A 237 0.61 -6.35 -21.25
N HIS A 238 1.70 -5.64 -21.54
CA HIS A 238 3.03 -6.24 -21.70
C HIS A 238 3.99 -5.64 -20.67
N TYR A 239 4.59 -6.50 -19.86
CA TYR A 239 5.49 -6.11 -18.77
C TYR A 239 6.85 -6.81 -18.93
N GLU A 240 7.86 -6.07 -19.36
CA GLU A 240 9.23 -6.58 -19.54
C GLU A 240 10.13 -6.30 -18.34
N ILE A 241 9.77 -5.29 -17.54
CA ILE A 241 10.58 -4.84 -16.42
C ILE A 241 9.75 -4.63 -15.16
N ALA A 242 10.43 -4.80 -14.04
CA ALA A 242 9.95 -4.36 -12.74
C ALA A 242 10.82 -3.22 -12.21
N VAL A 243 10.19 -2.28 -11.53
CA VAL A 243 10.86 -1.17 -10.83
C VAL A 243 10.66 -1.32 -9.32
N CYS A 244 11.61 -0.86 -8.54
CA CYS A 244 11.48 -0.81 -7.09
C CYS A 244 12.02 0.52 -6.57
N HIS A 245 11.26 1.16 -5.69
CA HIS A 245 11.62 2.40 -5.03
C HIS A 245 11.60 2.14 -3.53
N SER A 246 12.78 2.05 -2.92
CA SER A 246 12.91 1.62 -1.53
C SER A 246 14.23 2.08 -0.92
N TRP A 247 14.19 2.42 0.37
CA TRP A 247 15.39 2.60 1.19
C TRP A 247 16.28 1.33 1.21
N LEU A 248 15.69 0.15 0.98
CA LEU A 248 16.43 -1.10 0.86
C LEU A 248 17.34 -1.13 -0.37
N LEU A 249 17.21 -0.20 -1.31
CA LEU A 249 18.10 -0.05 -2.47
C LEU A 249 19.19 1.02 -2.27
N ASP A 250 19.32 1.61 -1.07
CA ASP A 250 20.44 2.50 -0.76
C ASP A 250 21.76 1.70 -0.75
N PRO A 251 22.75 2.04 -1.62
CA PRO A 251 24.04 1.37 -1.66
C PRO A 251 24.84 1.47 -0.36
N GLN A 252 24.56 2.47 0.48
CA GLN A 252 25.23 2.66 1.78
C GLN A 252 25.03 1.47 2.72
N LEU A 253 23.95 0.70 2.57
CA LEU A 253 23.69 -0.51 3.35
C LEU A 253 24.82 -1.55 3.23
N ARG A 254 25.55 -1.57 2.11
CA ARG A 254 26.70 -2.49 1.89
C ARG A 254 27.88 -2.24 2.82
N ARG A 255 27.97 -1.04 3.41
CA ARG A 255 29.02 -0.71 4.40
C ARG A 255 28.74 -1.38 5.76
N TYR A 256 27.50 -1.76 6.02
CA TYR A 256 27.02 -2.22 7.32
C TYR A 256 26.54 -3.67 7.33
N LEU A 257 25.97 -4.15 6.22
CA LEU A 257 25.43 -5.50 6.09
C LEU A 257 26.42 -6.42 5.38
N PRO A 258 26.53 -7.70 5.78
CA PRO A 258 27.39 -8.63 5.09
C PRO A 258 26.85 -8.94 3.68
N ALA A 259 27.76 -9.29 2.77
CA ALA A 259 27.45 -9.54 1.37
C ALA A 259 26.46 -10.71 1.15
N ASP A 260 26.38 -11.64 2.10
CA ASP A 260 25.44 -12.76 2.07
C ASP A 260 24.07 -12.43 2.68
N SER A 261 23.87 -11.23 3.23
CA SER A 261 22.57 -10.81 3.75
C SER A 261 21.52 -10.74 2.64
N ASN A 262 20.28 -11.08 3.01
CA ASN A 262 19.15 -11.08 2.08
C ASN A 262 18.89 -9.70 1.46
N ILE A 263 19.14 -8.61 2.19
CA ILE A 263 18.97 -7.25 1.68
C ILE A 263 19.99 -6.98 0.57
N ILE A 264 21.27 -7.29 0.77
CA ILE A 264 22.29 -7.07 -0.26
C ILE A 264 22.05 -7.95 -1.48
N ARG A 265 21.71 -9.24 -1.29
CA ARG A 265 21.33 -10.12 -2.41
C ARG A 265 20.08 -9.65 -3.14
N PHE A 266 19.14 -9.01 -2.44
CA PHE A 266 17.97 -8.40 -3.07
C PHE A 266 18.38 -7.17 -3.89
N GLN A 267 19.26 -6.30 -3.37
CA GLN A 267 19.82 -5.16 -4.11
C GLN A 267 20.54 -5.60 -5.40
N ASP A 268 21.34 -6.67 -5.34
CA ASP A 268 22.13 -7.18 -6.48
C ASP A 268 21.28 -7.61 -7.69
N ARG A 269 19.94 -7.67 -7.55
CA ARG A 269 19.01 -7.96 -8.66
C ARG A 269 18.68 -6.74 -9.51
N PHE A 270 19.01 -5.54 -9.04
CA PHE A 270 18.57 -4.30 -9.67
C PHE A 270 19.74 -3.52 -10.25
N GLU A 271 19.51 -2.96 -11.43
CA GLU A 271 20.28 -1.85 -11.95
C GLU A 271 19.75 -0.56 -11.32
N LEU A 272 20.63 0.27 -10.77
CA LEU A 272 20.23 1.56 -10.21
C LEU A 272 19.88 2.52 -11.35
N ALA A 273 18.67 3.06 -11.30
CA ALA A 273 18.20 4.06 -12.26
C ALA A 273 18.90 5.40 -12.06
N TYR A 274 19.07 5.81 -10.81
CA TYR A 274 19.75 7.04 -10.42
C TYR A 274 20.02 7.04 -8.91
N VAL A 275 20.93 7.92 -8.49
CA VAL A 275 21.22 8.18 -7.08
C VAL A 275 20.32 9.33 -6.59
N GLU A 276 19.68 9.13 -5.44
CA GLU A 276 18.93 10.18 -4.77
C GLU A 276 19.88 11.04 -3.92
N THR A 277 19.65 12.34 -3.89
CA THR A 277 20.49 13.31 -3.18
C THR A 277 19.78 13.95 -1.99
N THR A 278 18.46 13.77 -1.90
CA THR A 278 17.66 14.25 -0.77
C THR A 278 17.62 13.18 0.33
N PRO A 279 18.10 13.49 1.55
CA PRO A 279 17.97 12.59 2.70
C PRO A 279 16.52 12.18 2.98
N ASP A 280 16.34 10.94 3.39
CA ASP A 280 15.05 10.34 3.75
C ASP A 280 15.22 9.40 4.95
N ASP A 281 15.70 9.94 6.06
CA ASP A 281 16.03 9.18 7.28
C ASP A 281 14.78 8.55 7.93
N GLY A 282 13.64 9.23 7.83
CA GLY A 282 12.39 8.78 8.44
C GLY A 282 11.89 7.45 7.86
N VAL A 283 12.06 7.21 6.57
CA VAL A 283 11.59 5.97 5.92
C VAL A 283 12.22 4.69 6.50
N PRO A 284 13.56 4.51 6.50
CA PRO A 284 14.17 3.32 7.11
C PRO A 284 13.88 3.25 8.61
N VAL A 285 13.81 4.38 9.32
CA VAL A 285 13.44 4.39 10.75
C VAL A 285 12.02 3.86 10.96
N GLY A 286 11.06 4.32 10.16
CA GLY A 286 9.68 3.87 10.22
C GLY A 286 9.52 2.38 9.88
N PHE A 287 10.23 1.88 8.87
CA PHE A 287 10.16 0.47 8.48
C PHE A 287 10.85 -0.48 9.48
N VAL A 288 11.98 -0.06 10.08
CA VAL A 288 12.75 -0.92 10.99
C VAL A 288 12.23 -0.84 12.43
N PHE A 289 11.84 0.35 12.89
CA PHE A 289 11.50 0.60 14.30
C PHE A 289 10.02 0.92 14.52
N GLY A 290 9.24 1.14 13.46
CA GLY A 290 7.78 1.30 13.52
C GLY A 290 7.28 2.75 13.63
N ASP A 291 8.16 3.72 13.92
CA ASP A 291 7.83 5.14 13.96
C ASP A 291 8.97 5.99 13.37
N PRO A 292 8.73 6.71 12.25
CA PRO A 292 9.77 7.47 11.55
C PRO A 292 10.34 8.66 12.34
N GLU A 293 9.66 9.10 13.41
CA GLU A 293 10.07 10.26 14.21
C GLU A 293 10.97 9.90 15.40
N LEU A 294 11.35 8.62 15.55
CA LEU A 294 12.18 8.19 16.67
C LEU A 294 13.59 8.79 16.57
N PRO A 295 14.13 9.37 17.66
CA PRO A 295 15.47 9.95 17.67
C PRO A 295 16.54 8.86 17.54
N ALA A 296 17.56 9.14 16.73
CA ALA A 296 18.62 8.19 16.41
C ALA A 296 19.34 7.63 17.65
N GLU A 297 19.52 8.46 18.69
CA GLU A 297 20.19 8.10 19.94
C GLU A 297 19.50 6.91 20.63
N GLY A 298 18.16 6.89 20.60
CA GLY A 298 17.33 5.90 21.29
C GLY A 298 17.02 4.63 20.52
N LEU A 299 17.45 4.51 19.26
CA LEU A 299 17.08 3.37 18.42
C LEU A 299 17.68 2.04 18.93
N PRO A 300 16.89 0.96 19.06
CA PRO A 300 17.38 -0.37 19.39
C PRO A 300 18.50 -0.86 18.44
N ARG A 301 19.29 -1.85 18.89
CA ARG A 301 20.49 -2.37 18.18
C ARG A 301 20.58 -3.90 18.18
N HIS A 302 19.45 -4.59 18.30
CA HIS A 302 19.38 -6.04 18.45
C HIS A 302 19.73 -6.76 17.14
N THR A 303 19.25 -6.28 16.00
CA THR A 303 19.48 -6.91 14.69
C THR A 303 20.55 -6.19 13.87
N GLY A 304 21.05 -6.87 12.81
CA GLY A 304 22.04 -6.28 11.91
C GLY A 304 21.53 -5.03 11.19
N VAL A 305 20.26 -5.03 10.79
CA VAL A 305 19.63 -3.88 10.12
C VAL A 305 19.35 -2.72 11.09
N GLU A 306 18.96 -3.02 12.33
CA GLU A 306 18.82 -2.01 13.40
C GLU A 306 20.15 -1.30 13.67
N ARG A 307 21.25 -2.06 13.79
CA ARG A 307 22.59 -1.50 13.92
C ARG A 307 22.99 -0.67 12.71
N ALA A 308 22.78 -1.19 11.49
CA ALA A 308 23.10 -0.47 10.28
C ALA A 308 22.42 0.92 10.26
N VAL A 309 21.09 0.94 10.38
CA VAL A 309 20.30 2.18 10.29
C VAL A 309 20.66 3.14 11.43
N GLY A 310 20.63 2.65 12.68
CA GLY A 310 20.85 3.50 13.84
C GLY A 310 22.29 4.01 13.98
N ASP A 311 23.30 3.19 13.69
CA ASP A 311 24.69 3.60 13.84
C ASP A 311 25.12 4.58 12.74
N HIS A 312 24.57 4.45 11.53
CA HIS A 312 24.80 5.43 10.46
C HIS A 312 24.27 6.82 10.85
N LEU A 313 23.03 6.89 11.37
CA LEU A 313 22.42 8.14 11.82
C LEU A 313 23.15 8.75 13.02
N ARG A 314 23.55 7.94 14.01
CA ARG A 314 24.34 8.41 15.16
C ARG A 314 25.71 8.97 14.78
N ALA A 315 26.28 8.51 13.68
CA ALA A 315 27.53 9.03 13.14
C ALA A 315 27.34 10.33 12.33
N GLY A 316 26.13 10.88 12.25
CA GLY A 316 25.78 12.05 11.45
C GLY A 316 25.61 11.75 9.96
N GLY A 317 25.49 10.47 9.59
CA GLY A 317 25.15 10.05 8.23
C GLY A 317 23.64 10.17 7.95
N HIS A 318 23.29 10.07 6.67
CA HIS A 318 21.91 10.11 6.19
C HIS A 318 21.61 8.91 5.29
N TRP A 319 20.37 8.44 5.34
CA TRP A 319 19.83 7.42 4.45
C TRP A 319 19.08 8.06 3.29
N TYR A 320 19.03 7.36 2.17
CA TYR A 320 18.40 7.83 0.95
C TYR A 320 17.45 6.79 0.36
N GLY A 321 16.51 7.25 -0.47
CA GLY A 321 15.75 6.36 -1.32
C GLY A 321 16.64 5.76 -2.41
N GLY A 322 16.51 4.46 -2.66
CA GLY A 322 17.10 3.81 -3.84
C GLY A 322 16.05 3.54 -4.91
N HIS A 323 16.44 3.70 -6.17
CA HIS A 323 15.56 3.54 -7.33
C HIS A 323 16.19 2.55 -8.30
N GLY A 324 15.64 1.34 -8.35
CA GLY A 324 16.18 0.26 -9.16
C GLY A 324 15.17 -0.28 -10.16
N TRP A 325 15.68 -0.92 -11.21
CA TRP A 325 14.88 -1.68 -12.15
C TRP A 325 15.55 -3.02 -12.47
N LEU A 326 14.76 -4.00 -12.87
CA LEU A 326 15.21 -5.31 -13.31
C LEU A 326 14.36 -5.82 -14.47
N VAL A 327 14.89 -6.77 -15.21
CA VAL A 327 14.21 -7.49 -16.29
C VAL A 327 13.42 -8.64 -15.69
N LEU A 328 12.17 -8.81 -16.13
CA LEU A 328 11.26 -9.80 -15.55
C LEU A 328 11.56 -11.24 -15.93
#